data_AF-A0A1Q8W1R9-F1
#
_entry.id   AF-A0A1Q8W1R9-F1
#
_cell.length_a   1.000
_cell.length_b   1.000
_cell.length_c   1.000
_cell.angle_alpha   90.00
_cell.angle_beta   90.00
_cell.angle_gamma   90.00
#
_symmetry.space_group_name_H-M   'P 1'
#
loop_
_entity.id
_entity.type
_entity.pdbx_description
1 polymer ?
#
loop_
_entity_poly.entity_id
_entity_poly.type
_entity_poly.pdbx_seq_one_letter_code
_entity_poly.pdbx_strand_id
1 'polypeptide(L)' 'MNRLTATIGALAVAVAQEAGITVGYLPGLSMRRIADLTPGSAKTDAKDAAVIAGAARSMPHTLRAVSTSDEEAAA' A
#
# COMPACT_ATOMS: atom_id res chain seq x y z
N MET A 1 11.41 18.95 10.55
CA MET A 1 10.16 18.64 9.82
C MET A 1 10.52 17.95 8.52
N ASN A 2 10.33 16.62 8.42
CA ASN A 2 10.46 15.89 7.16
C ASN A 2 9.28 16.29 6.27
N ARG A 3 9.55 17.00 5.16
CA ARG A 3 8.51 17.33 4.19
C ARG A 3 8.38 16.15 3.23
N LEU A 4 7.32 15.35 3.40
CA LEU A 4 6.91 14.39 2.39
C LEU A 4 6.65 15.16 1.09
N THR A 5 7.23 14.69 -0.02
CA THR A 5 6.84 15.09 -1.38
C THR A 5 5.31 15.09 -1.53
N ALA A 6 4.74 16.18 -2.06
CA ALA A 6 3.32 16.47 -2.05
C ALA A 6 2.54 15.63 -3.07
N THR A 7 2.35 14.35 -2.77
CA THR A 7 1.39 13.47 -3.46
C THR A 7 0.13 13.30 -2.62
N ILE A 8 -1.02 13.03 -3.24
CA ILE A 8 -2.29 12.82 -2.52
C ILE A 8 -2.15 11.68 -1.49
N GLY A 9 -1.38 10.64 -1.80
CA GLY A 9 -1.12 9.52 -0.89
C GLY A 9 -0.23 9.87 0.30
N ALA A 10 0.72 10.80 0.14
CA ALA A 10 1.66 11.16 1.21
C ALA A 10 0.95 11.75 2.44
N LEU A 11 -0.09 12.56 2.24
CA LEU A 11 -0.88 13.11 3.35
C LEU A 11 -1.57 12.00 4.16
N ALA A 12 -2.15 11.00 3.48
CA ALA A 12 -2.82 9.88 4.14
C ALA A 12 -1.83 9.06 4.98
N VAL A 13 -0.63 8.82 4.46
CA VAL A 13 0.46 8.12 5.19
C VAL A 13 0.89 8.92 6.42
N ALA A 14 1.08 10.24 6.28
CA ALA A 14 1.48 11.12 7.38
C ALA A 14 0.47 11.09 8.53
N VAL A 15 -0.83 11.26 8.20
CA VAL A 15 -1.92 11.26 9.18
C VAL A 15 -2.03 9.92 9.90
N ALA A 16 -1.89 8.80 9.17
CA ALA A 16 -1.93 7.47 9.76
C ALA A 16 -0.76 7.25 10.74
N GLN A 17 0.45 7.66 10.36
CA GLN A 17 1.63 7.55 11.23
C GLN A 17 1.52 8.45 12.47
N GLU A 18 1.02 9.68 12.32
CA GLU A 18 0.75 10.59 13.45
C GLU A 18 -0.30 10.02 14.42
N ALA A 19 -1.29 9.30 13.89
CA ALA A 19 -2.27 8.56 14.69
C ALA A 19 -1.72 7.26 15.32
N GLY A 20 -0.43 6.94 15.14
CA GLY A 20 0.20 5.72 15.66
C GLY A 20 -0.19 4.45 14.90
N ILE A 21 -0.77 4.56 13.72
CA ILE A 21 -1.14 3.43 12.87
C ILE A 21 0.07 2.97 12.07
N THR A 22 0.34 1.66 12.09
CA THR A 22 1.39 1.08 11.25
C THR A 22 0.97 1.13 9.79
N VAL A 23 1.81 1.74 8.95
CA VAL A 23 1.57 1.85 7.51
C VAL A 23 2.52 0.91 6.75
N GLY A 24 1.96 0.13 5.84
CA GLY A 24 2.71 -0.72 4.92
C GLY A 24 2.21 -0.55 3.49
N TYR A 25 3.11 -0.72 2.53
CA TYR A 25 2.78 -0.75 1.11
C TYR A 25 2.94 -2.15 0.54
N LEU A 26 2.05 -2.53 -0.37
CA LEU A 26 2.16 -3.77 -1.13
C LEU A 26 2.92 -3.46 -2.44
N PRO A 27 4.11 -4.04 -2.68
CA PRO A 27 4.87 -3.77 -3.90
C PRO A 27 4.09 -4.19 -5.16
N GLY A 28 4.22 -3.41 -6.24
CA GLY A 28 3.43 -3.61 -7.47
C GLY A 28 3.54 -5.01 -8.08
N LEU A 29 4.72 -5.65 -8.02
CA LEU A 29 4.89 -7.04 -8.48
C LEU A 29 4.12 -8.05 -7.61
N SER A 30 4.16 -7.88 -6.29
CA SER A 30 3.39 -8.71 -5.35
C SER A 30 1.90 -8.50 -5.54
N MET A 31 1.47 -7.25 -5.67
CA MET A 31 0.09 -6.87 -5.95
C MET A 31 -0.43 -7.53 -7.23
N ARG A 32 0.34 -7.46 -8.34
CA ARG A 32 -0.07 -8.09 -9.61
C ARG A 32 -0.21 -9.60 -9.50
N ARG A 33 0.76 -10.26 -8.85
CA ARG A 33 0.72 -11.71 -8.60
C ARG A 33 -0.51 -12.13 -7.78
N ILE A 34 -0.88 -11.35 -6.77
CA ILE A 34 -2.06 -11.64 -5.95
C ILE A 34 -3.35 -11.32 -6.71
N ALA A 35 -3.37 -10.24 -7.51
CA ALA A 35 -4.51 -9.86 -8.34
C ALA A 35 -4.81 -10.91 -9.44
N ASP A 36 -3.79 -11.56 -9.99
CA ASP A 36 -3.94 -12.64 -10.97
C ASP A 36 -4.66 -13.86 -10.38
N LEU A 37 -4.61 -14.04 -9.06
CA LEU A 37 -5.28 -15.13 -8.34
C LEU A 37 -6.73 -14.79 -7.94
N THR A 38 -7.14 -13.52 -8.06
CA THR A 38 -8.47 -13.05 -7.67
C THR A 38 -9.46 -13.17 -8.85
N PRO A 39 -10.53 -13.98 -8.74
CA PRO A 39 -11.53 -14.13 -9.80
C PRO A 39 -12.24 -12.81 -10.15
N GLY A 40 -12.46 -12.55 -11.43
CA GLY A 40 -13.27 -11.43 -11.92
C GLY A 40 -12.48 -10.33 -12.63
N SER A 41 -13.16 -9.66 -13.57
CA SER A 41 -12.64 -8.55 -14.40
C SER A 41 -13.23 -7.20 -13.99
N ALA A 42 -13.41 -6.98 -12.69
CA ALA A 42 -13.95 -5.71 -12.19
C ALA A 42 -12.99 -4.54 -12.49
N LYS A 43 -13.56 -3.33 -12.61
CA LYS A 43 -12.82 -2.07 -12.72
C LYS A 43 -11.77 -2.01 -11.60
N THR A 44 -10.53 -1.69 -12.00
CA THR A 44 -9.28 -1.94 -11.26
C THR A 44 -9.36 -1.58 -9.76
N ASP A 45 -10.00 -0.47 -9.40
CA ASP A 45 -10.00 0.04 -8.02
C ASP A 45 -10.59 -0.92 -6.97
N ALA A 46 -11.73 -1.57 -7.24
CA ALA A 46 -12.38 -2.45 -6.27
C ALA A 46 -11.61 -3.77 -6.08
N LYS A 47 -11.03 -4.28 -7.17
CA LYS A 47 -10.20 -5.47 -7.15
C LYS A 47 -8.89 -5.21 -6.40
N ASP A 48 -8.26 -4.08 -6.69
CA ASP A 48 -7.01 -3.65 -6.08
C ASP A 48 -7.17 -3.46 -4.57
N ALA A 49 -8.27 -2.82 -4.14
CA ALA A 49 -8.61 -2.68 -2.72
C ALA A 49 -8.78 -4.05 -2.03
N ALA A 50 -9.49 -4.99 -2.67
CA ALA A 50 -9.67 -6.34 -2.13
C ALA A 50 -8.34 -7.11 -2.03
N VAL A 51 -7.46 -6.96 -3.03
CA VAL A 51 -6.12 -7.55 -3.05
C VAL A 51 -5.25 -6.99 -1.93
N ILE A 52 -5.21 -5.66 -1.76
CA ILE A 52 -4.42 -4.99 -0.71
C ILE A 52 -4.92 -5.41 0.68
N ALA A 53 -6.24 -5.39 0.92
CA ALA A 53 -6.82 -5.80 2.20
C ALA A 53 -6.59 -7.30 2.48
N GLY A 54 -6.72 -8.14 1.45
CA GLY A 54 -6.44 -9.57 1.53
C GLY A 54 -4.99 -9.86 1.88
N ALA A 55 -4.05 -9.22 1.17
CA ALA A 55 -2.61 -9.37 1.41
C ALA A 55 -2.22 -8.92 2.82
N ALA A 56 -2.75 -7.78 3.30
CA ALA A 56 -2.50 -7.31 4.66
C ALA A 56 -2.99 -8.30 5.72
N ARG A 57 -4.14 -8.94 5.48
CA ARG A 57 -4.75 -9.88 6.44
C ARG A 57 -4.07 -11.26 6.46
N SER A 58 -3.74 -11.84 5.30
CA SER A 58 -3.28 -13.23 5.20
C SER A 58 -1.80 -13.39 4.87
N MET A 59 -1.17 -12.36 4.33
CA MET A 59 0.23 -12.39 3.86
C MET A 59 1.00 -11.14 4.30
N PRO A 60 1.07 -10.81 5.61
CA PRO A 60 1.69 -9.57 6.08
C PRO A 60 3.18 -9.45 5.72
N HIS A 61 3.87 -10.58 5.50
CA HIS A 61 5.26 -10.63 5.03
C HIS A 61 5.46 -10.12 3.60
N THR A 62 4.38 -9.92 2.83
CA THR A 62 4.44 -9.33 1.49
C THR A 62 4.40 -7.80 1.51
N LEU A 63 4.02 -7.22 2.64
CA LEU A 63 4.02 -5.77 2.85
C LEU A 63 5.42 -5.29 3.20
N ARG A 64 5.77 -4.12 2.67
CA ARG A 64 6.97 -3.38 3.08
C ARG A 64 6.56 -2.25 3.99
N ALA A 65 7.29 -2.08 5.09
CA ALA A 65 7.09 -0.95 5.98
C ALA A 65 7.28 0.36 5.21
N VAL A 66 6.43 1.35 5.48
CA VAL A 66 6.62 2.72 4.99
C VAL A 66 7.22 3.52 6.12
N SER A 67 8.48 3.93 5.99
CA SER A 67 9.07 4.93 6.86
C SER A 67 8.89 6.34 6.28
N THR A 68 8.95 7.37 7.13
CA THR A 68 8.96 8.79 6.73
C THR A 68 10.16 9.19 5.85
N SER A 69 11.13 8.28 5.70
CA SER A 69 12.32 8.41 4.86
C SER A 69 12.24 7.61 3.56
N ASP A 70 11.21 6.76 3.38
CA ASP A 70 11.00 6.01 2.13
C ASP A 70 10.35 6.92 1.08
N GLU A 71 11.14 7.89 0.63
CA GLU A 71 10.78 8.87 -0.40
C GLU A 71 10.76 8.27 -1.82
N GLU A 72 11.15 6.99 -1.97
CA GLU A 72 11.34 6.28 -3.25
C GLU A 72 10.69 4.88 -3.32
N ALA A 73 9.59 4.63 -2.61
CA ALA A 73 8.94 3.30 -2.65
C ALA A 73 7.97 3.07 -3.84
N ALA A 74 7.98 3.92 -4.88
CA ALA A 74 7.07 3.82 -6.02
C ALA A 74 7.68 4.28 -7.36
N ALA A 75 8.89 3.79 -7.68
CA ALA A 75 9.45 3.84 -9.04
C ALA A 75 9.33 2.47 -9.73
#